data_AF-A0A527XUN9-F1
#
_entry.id   AF-A0A527XUN9-F1
#
_cell.length_a   1.000
_cell.length_b   1.000
_cell.length_c   1.000
_cell.angle_alpha   90.00
_cell.angle_beta   90.00
_cell.angle_gamma   90.00
#
_symmetry.space_group_name_H-M   'P 1'
#
loop_
_entity.id
_entity.type
_entity.pdbx_description
1 polymer ?
#
loop_
_entity_poly.entity_id
_entity_poly.type
_entity_poly.pdbx_seq_one_letter_code
_entity_poly.pdbx_strand_id
1 'polypeptide(L)'
;GESVLFSRPYPDAPMSRLLFEGRAQDLAFEQPVGDSADRRHHVRFWLTDAAGDDGRPLWLGAASFDRGVGLSHDTGAITHHIGPDIDAERDFLIGDLKAAGLLTSTSEIPGIG
;
A
#
# COMPACT_ATOMS: atom_id res chain seq x y z
N GLY A 1 -5.96 20.48 -13.98
CA GLY A 1 -7.29 20.81 -13.42
C GLY A 1 -8.36 19.78 -13.72
N GLU A 2 -8.08 18.67 -14.42
CA GLU A 2 -9.10 17.66 -14.74
C GLU A 2 -8.44 16.27 -14.81
N SER A 3 -8.19 15.63 -13.66
CA SER A 3 -7.97 14.18 -13.62
C SER A 3 -8.12 13.65 -12.19
N VAL A 4 -9.30 13.86 -11.65
CA VAL A 4 -9.75 13.24 -10.40
C VAL A 4 -11.21 12.84 -10.67
N LEU A 5 -11.47 11.82 -11.50
CA LEU A 5 -12.85 11.32 -11.69
C LEU A 5 -13.02 10.00 -12.47
N PHE A 6 -11.97 9.31 -12.95
CA PHE A 6 -12.18 8.04 -13.67
C PHE A 6 -11.31 6.90 -13.15
N SER A 7 -11.98 5.96 -12.48
CA SER A 7 -11.54 4.61 -12.15
C SER A 7 -11.09 3.84 -13.40
N ARG A 8 -9.88 4.12 -13.88
CA ARG A 8 -9.16 3.31 -14.87
C ARG A 8 -7.73 3.10 -14.39
N PRO A 9 -7.19 1.87 -14.51
CA PRO A 9 -5.79 1.62 -14.23
C PRO A 9 -4.97 2.43 -15.22
N TYR A 10 -4.31 3.48 -14.73
CA TYR A 10 -3.40 4.30 -15.50
C TYR A 10 -2.13 3.46 -15.74
N PRO A 11 -1.78 3.08 -16.98
CA PRO A 11 -0.57 2.26 -17.23
C PRO A 11 0.73 3.06 -17.04
N ASP A 12 0.67 4.39 -17.10
CA ASP A 12 1.84 5.29 -17.17
C ASP A 12 1.70 6.53 -16.28
N ALA A 13 1.22 6.38 -15.04
CA ALA A 13 1.47 7.39 -14.01
C ALA A 13 2.87 7.14 -13.43
N PRO A 14 3.66 8.16 -13.02
CA PRO A 14 4.99 7.99 -12.44
C PRO A 14 4.87 7.49 -11.00
N MET A 15 4.21 6.35 -10.82
CA MET A 15 4.36 5.53 -9.64
C MET A 15 5.64 4.73 -9.86
N SER A 16 6.65 4.97 -9.04
CA SER A 16 7.82 4.09 -9.00
C SER A 16 7.32 2.66 -8.80
N ARG A 17 7.66 1.76 -9.73
CA ARG A 17 7.40 0.33 -9.56
C ARG A 17 8.14 -0.13 -8.32
N LEU A 18 7.41 -0.45 -7.26
CA LEU A 18 7.96 -1.21 -6.13
C LEU A 18 8.09 -2.65 -6.61
N LEU A 19 9.31 -3.02 -7.00
CA LEU A 19 9.65 -4.38 -7.39
C LEU A 19 10.11 -5.11 -6.13
N PHE A 20 9.46 -6.23 -5.83
CA PHE A 20 10.02 -7.22 -4.93
C PHE A 20 10.73 -8.26 -5.79
N GLU A 21 12.05 -8.36 -5.65
CA GLU A 21 12.90 -9.29 -6.43
C GLU A 21 12.74 -9.18 -7.96
N GLY A 22 12.47 -7.98 -8.47
CA GLY A 22 12.25 -7.75 -9.91
C GLY A 22 10.86 -8.13 -10.41
N ARG A 23 9.95 -8.58 -9.53
CA ARG A 23 8.57 -8.97 -9.85
C ARG A 23 7.57 -7.90 -9.43
N ALA A 24 6.59 -7.66 -10.32
CA ALA A 24 5.42 -6.85 -9.98
C ALA A 24 4.53 -7.58 -8.96
N GLN A 25 3.77 -6.81 -8.19
CA GLN A 25 2.83 -7.35 -7.22
C GLN A 25 1.74 -8.20 -7.88
N ASP A 26 1.32 -9.27 -7.21
CA ASP A 26 0.24 -10.14 -7.67
C ASP A 26 -1.13 -9.55 -7.32
N LEU A 27 -1.24 -8.90 -6.15
CA LEU A 27 -2.44 -8.20 -5.72
C LEU A 27 -2.09 -6.79 -5.25
N ALA A 28 -2.99 -5.83 -5.52
CA ALA A 28 -2.89 -4.46 -5.03
C ALA A 28 -4.29 -3.94 -4.69
N PHE A 29 -4.40 -3.28 -3.54
CA PHE A 29 -5.64 -2.66 -3.08
C PHE A 29 -5.36 -1.23 -2.62
N GLU A 30 -6.36 -0.37 -2.77
CA GLU A 30 -6.29 1.03 -2.39
C GLU A 30 -7.59 1.43 -1.68
N GLN A 31 -7.46 2.11 -0.53
CA GLN A 31 -8.60 2.60 0.24
C GLN A 31 -8.50 4.12 0.41
N PRO A 32 -9.44 4.91 -0.15
CA PRO A 32 -9.44 6.36 0.01
C PRO A 32 -9.80 6.77 1.44
N VAL A 33 -9.26 7.90 1.89
CA VAL A 33 -9.58 8.50 3.19
C VAL A 33 -10.54 9.68 3.01
N GLY A 34 -11.78 9.50 3.44
CA GLY A 34 -12.83 10.52 3.29
C GLY A 34 -13.22 10.73 1.83
N ASP A 35 -13.66 11.94 1.51
CA ASP A 35 -14.21 12.27 0.18
C ASP A 35 -13.16 12.73 -0.83
N SER A 36 -11.87 12.82 -0.45
CA SER A 36 -10.79 13.24 -1.36
C SER A 36 -9.94 12.06 -1.82
N ALA A 37 -9.59 12.08 -3.11
CA ALA A 37 -8.65 11.18 -3.75
C ALA A 37 -7.19 11.37 -3.31
N ASP A 38 -6.90 12.44 -2.56
CA ASP A 38 -5.54 12.89 -2.24
C ASP A 38 -4.90 12.07 -1.12
N ARG A 39 -5.68 11.27 -0.39
CA ARG A 39 -5.24 10.47 0.75
C ARG A 39 -5.69 9.03 0.60
N ARG A 40 -4.74 8.09 0.58
CA ARG A 40 -5.01 6.69 0.25
C ARG A 40 -4.12 5.76 1.05
N HIS A 41 -4.72 4.70 1.60
CA HIS A 41 -3.99 3.53 2.07
C HIS A 41 -3.74 2.62 0.88
N HIS A 42 -2.51 2.16 0.69
CA HIS A 42 -2.16 1.23 -0.38
C HIS A 42 -1.57 -0.02 0.25
N VAL A 43 -2.04 -1.18 -0.19
CA VAL A 43 -1.43 -2.45 0.17
C VAL A 43 -1.17 -3.28 -1.08
N ARG A 44 -0.01 -3.93 -1.13
CA ARG A 44 0.44 -4.78 -2.23
C ARG A 44 0.86 -6.13 -1.67
N PHE A 45 0.58 -7.20 -2.41
CA PHE A 45 0.96 -8.55 -2.04
C PHE A 45 1.66 -9.29 -3.18
N TRP A 46 2.63 -10.12 -2.80
CA TRP A 46 3.40 -10.99 -3.66
C TRP A 46 3.24 -12.43 -3.14
N LEU A 47 2.70 -13.31 -3.97
CA LEU A 47 2.68 -14.74 -3.72
C LEU A 47 4.10 -15.29 -3.84
N THR A 48 4.59 -15.94 -2.78
CA THR A 48 5.90 -16.57 -2.82
C THR A 48 5.80 -18.00 -3.34
N ASP A 49 6.93 -18.58 -3.71
CA ASP A 49 7.03 -20.02 -4.01
C ASP A 49 7.05 -20.90 -2.74
N ALA A 50 6.99 -20.28 -1.54
CA ALA A 50 6.95 -20.97 -0.27
C ALA A 50 5.51 -21.17 0.24
N ALA A 51 5.34 -22.17 1.09
CA ALA A 51 4.16 -22.33 1.92
C ALA A 51 4.50 -21.98 3.38
N GLY A 52 3.53 -21.45 4.12
CA GLY A 52 3.64 -21.31 5.57
C GLY A 52 3.66 -22.67 6.27
N ASP A 53 3.93 -22.66 7.58
CA ASP A 53 4.01 -23.87 8.41
C ASP A 53 2.72 -24.72 8.40
N ASP A 54 1.59 -24.11 8.03
CA ASP A 54 0.29 -24.74 7.90
C ASP A 54 -0.02 -25.26 6.48
N GLY A 55 0.94 -25.19 5.56
CA GLY A 55 0.82 -25.61 4.17
C GLY A 55 0.05 -24.65 3.27
N ARG A 56 -0.40 -23.49 3.77
CA ARG A 56 -1.05 -22.47 2.94
C ARG A 56 -0.01 -21.63 2.19
N PRO A 57 -0.34 -21.10 1.00
CA PRO A 57 0.61 -20.27 0.26
C PRO A 57 1.03 -19.05 1.08
N LEU A 58 2.34 -18.79 1.13
CA LEU A 58 2.88 -17.64 1.84
C LEU A 58 2.84 -16.41 0.92
N TRP A 59 2.31 -15.31 1.46
CA TRP A 59 2.25 -14.02 0.78
C TRP A 59 3.12 -13.02 1.53
N LEU A 60 3.93 -12.28 0.79
CA LEU A 60 4.64 -11.10 1.30
C LEU A 60 3.80 -9.86 1.00
N GLY A 61 3.69 -8.95 1.97
CA GLY A 61 2.89 -7.74 1.84
C GLY A 61 3.72 -6.47 2.09
N ALA A 62 3.35 -5.38 1.44
CA ALA A 62 3.83 -4.04 1.74
C ALA A 62 2.66 -3.05 1.80
N ALA A 63 2.62 -2.22 2.84
CA ALA A 63 1.60 -1.21 3.04
C ALA A 63 2.23 0.19 3.06
N SER A 64 1.56 1.17 2.46
CA SER A 64 2.03 2.56 2.38
C SER A 64 0.86 3.52 2.40
N PHE A 65 0.96 4.58 3.22
CA PHE A 65 -0.04 5.63 3.29
C PHE A 65 0.37 6.85 2.45
N ASP A 66 -0.42 7.20 1.44
CA ASP A 66 -0.31 8.48 0.76
C ASP A 66 -1.06 9.53 1.59
N ARG A 67 -0.34 10.45 2.24
CA ARG A 67 -0.89 11.45 3.16
C ARG A 67 -1.41 12.71 2.45
N GLY A 68 -1.10 12.89 1.18
CA GLY A 68 -1.54 14.07 0.43
C GLY A 68 -0.76 14.27 -0.85
N VAL A 69 -1.33 15.11 -1.71
CA VAL A 69 -0.64 15.74 -2.83
C VAL A 69 -0.16 17.13 -2.39
N GLY A 70 1.13 17.43 -2.59
CA GLY A 70 1.67 18.78 -2.47
C GLY A 70 2.08 19.31 -3.83
N LEU A 71 2.13 20.63 -3.98
CA LEU A 71 2.77 21.25 -5.13
C LEU A 71 4.23 21.54 -4.75
N SER A 72 5.18 20.97 -5.47
CA SER A 72 6.58 21.37 -5.34
C SER A 72 6.70 22.86 -5.67
N HIS A 73 7.20 23.67 -4.73
CA HIS A 73 7.39 25.10 -4.93
C HIS A 73 8.45 25.40 -6.00
N ASP A 74 9.40 24.50 -6.22
CA ASP A 74 10.52 24.69 -7.14
C ASP A 74 10.19 24.23 -8.57
N THR A 75 9.33 23.22 -8.71
CA THR A 75 9.06 22.57 -10.01
C THR A 75 7.60 22.64 -10.46
N GLY A 76 6.68 23.06 -9.58
CA GLY A 76 5.24 23.04 -9.84
C GLY A 76 4.64 21.63 -10.00
N ALA A 77 5.42 20.58 -9.75
CA ALA A 77 4.99 19.20 -9.87
C ALA A 77 4.10 18.79 -8.69
N ILE A 78 3.09 17.97 -8.97
CA ILE A 78 2.30 17.30 -7.93
C ILE A 78 3.18 16.22 -7.31
N THR A 79 3.53 16.36 -6.03
CA THR A 79 4.30 15.37 -5.26
C THR A 79 3.37 14.63 -4.30
N HIS A 80 3.32 13.31 -4.42
CA HIS A 80 2.66 12.47 -3.42
C HIS A 80 3.58 12.36 -2.20
N HIS A 81 3.05 12.67 -1.02
CA HIS A 81 3.79 12.52 0.23
C HIS A 81 3.38 11.21 0.90
N ILE A 82 4.27 10.22 0.87
CA ILE A 82 4.10 9.00 1.66
C ILE A 82 4.29 9.36 3.15
N GLY A 83 3.36 8.94 3.98
CA GLY A 83 3.43 9.11 5.43
C GLY A 83 4.69 8.43 5.99
N PRO A 84 5.47 9.10 6.85
CA PRO A 84 6.69 8.51 7.40
C PRO A 84 6.42 7.40 8.43
N ASP A 85 5.18 7.33 8.92
CA ASP A 85 4.77 6.39 9.97
C ASP A 85 4.31 5.06 9.37
N ILE A 86 5.29 4.21 9.08
CA ILE A 86 5.06 2.87 8.51
C ILE A 86 4.35 1.96 9.52
N ASP A 87 4.62 2.13 10.80
CA ASP A 87 3.98 1.36 11.87
C ASP A 87 2.49 1.68 11.93
N ALA A 88 2.09 2.94 11.85
CA ALA A 88 0.68 3.32 11.79
C ALA A 88 -0.06 2.70 10.59
N GLU A 89 0.59 2.61 9.42
CA GLU A 89 0.00 2.00 8.23
C GLU A 89 -0.11 0.47 8.36
N ARG A 90 0.91 -0.18 8.92
CA ARG A 90 0.85 -1.62 9.25
C ARG A 90 -0.28 -1.89 10.23
N ASP A 91 -0.35 -1.13 11.31
CA ASP A 91 -1.32 -1.32 12.38
C ASP A 91 -2.75 -1.08 11.88
N PHE A 92 -2.93 -0.10 10.97
CA PHE A 92 -4.19 0.12 10.24
C PHE A 92 -4.61 -1.12 9.45
N LEU A 93 -3.73 -1.65 8.59
CA LEU A 93 -4.02 -2.84 7.78
C LEU A 93 -4.39 -4.05 8.66
N ILE A 94 -3.61 -4.32 9.70
CA ILE A 94 -3.87 -5.42 10.63
C ILE A 94 -5.17 -5.20 11.41
N GLY A 95 -5.47 -3.95 11.78
CA GLY A 95 -6.74 -3.56 12.40
C GLY A 95 -7.95 -3.87 11.51
N ASP A 96 -7.90 -3.51 10.24
CA ASP A 96 -8.98 -3.77 9.27
C ASP A 96 -9.19 -5.28 9.06
N LEU A 97 -8.12 -6.07 8.92
CA LEU A 97 -8.21 -7.52 8.81
C LEU A 97 -8.82 -8.18 10.07
N LYS A 98 -8.48 -7.67 11.25
CA LYS A 98 -9.09 -8.09 12.52
C LYS A 98 -10.58 -7.75 12.55
N ALA A 99 -10.95 -6.53 12.18
CA ALA A 99 -12.34 -6.07 12.18
C ALA A 99 -13.22 -6.87 11.20
N ALA A 100 -12.65 -7.28 10.06
CA ALA A 100 -13.32 -8.15 9.10
C ALA A 100 -13.49 -9.61 9.58
N GLY A 101 -12.84 -10.00 10.69
CA GLY A 101 -12.85 -11.37 11.20
C GLY A 101 -12.11 -12.37 10.31
N LEU A 102 -11.26 -11.89 9.40
CA LEU A 102 -10.52 -12.72 8.45
C LEU A 102 -9.12 -13.12 8.96
N LEU A 103 -8.75 -12.65 10.15
CA LEU A 103 -7.44 -12.90 10.74
C LEU A 103 -7.49 -14.06 11.73
N THR A 104 -6.76 -15.14 11.44
CA THR A 104 -6.62 -16.28 12.36
C THR A 104 -5.60 -16.01 13.48
N SER A 105 -4.47 -15.39 13.14
CA SER A 105 -3.40 -15.03 14.08
C SER A 105 -2.48 -13.96 13.47
N THR A 106 -1.75 -13.23 14.31
CA THR A 106 -0.69 -12.29 13.93
C THR A 106 0.48 -12.38 14.89
N SER A 107 1.68 -12.21 14.37
CA SER A 107 2.91 -12.02 15.14
C SER A 107 3.71 -10.87 14.54
N GLU A 108 4.38 -10.10 15.40
CA GLU A 108 5.26 -9.01 15.00
C GLU A 108 6.71 -9.40 15.30
N ILE A 109 7.61 -9.00 14.39
CA ILE A 109 9.04 -9.19 14.55
C ILE A 109 9.64 -7.78 14.63
N PRO A 110 10.47 -7.46 15.64
CA PRO A 110 11.14 -6.16 15.72
C PRO A 110 11.92 -5.88 14.42
N GLY A 111 11.73 -4.68 13.87
CA GLY A 111 12.46 -4.24 12.70
C GLY A 111 13.95 -4.02 12.98
N ILE A 112 14.75 -4.08 11.92
CA ILE A 112 16.12 -3.55 11.92
C ILE A 112 16.07 -2.07 11.52
N GLY A 113 15.92 -1.20 12.52
CA GLY A 113 15.90 0.26 12.37
C GLY A 113 16.85 0.92 13.35
#